data_AF-A0AAU8STH5-F1
#
_entry.id   AF-A0AAU8STH5-F1
#
_cell.length_a   1.000
_cell.length_b   1.000
_cell.length_c   1.000
_cell.angle_alpha   90.00
_cell.angle_beta   90.00
_cell.angle_gamma   90.00
#
_symmetry.space_group_name_H-M   'P 1'
#
loop_
_entity.id
_entity.type
_entity.pdbx_description
1 polymer ?
#
loop_
_entity_poly.entity_id
_entity_poly.type
_entity_poly.pdbx_seq_one_letter_code
_entity_poly.pdbx_strand_id
1 'polypeptide(L)'
;MSREKPLFKGRDNDVVGLAVGYAKIGSHAQGLASDTAAFTAPGYPERSAETVIETTCQYQVTPWWQLQDDFQYVFPPRRRHSGSERPVRARA
;
A
#
# COMPACT_ATOMS: atom_id res chain seq x y z
N MET A 1 -4.22 -32.99 -18.83
CA MET A 1 -4.63 -31.74 -19.50
C MET A 1 -5.61 -31.03 -18.59
N SER A 2 -5.11 -30.15 -17.72
CA SER A 2 -5.94 -29.41 -16.76
C SER A 2 -6.60 -28.25 -17.51
N ARG A 3 -7.93 -28.25 -17.65
CA ARG A 3 -8.65 -27.08 -18.16
C ARG A 3 -8.80 -26.09 -17.02
N GLU A 4 -8.07 -25.00 -17.11
CA GLU A 4 -8.32 -23.80 -16.34
C GLU A 4 -9.66 -23.23 -16.85
N LYS A 5 -10.64 -23.15 -15.96
CA LYS A 5 -11.99 -22.70 -16.32
C LYS A 5 -11.95 -21.18 -16.46
N PRO A 6 -12.34 -20.61 -17.60
CA PRO A 6 -12.29 -19.16 -17.80
C PRO A 6 -13.21 -18.47 -16.78
N LEU A 7 -12.72 -17.35 -16.22
CA LEU A 7 -13.37 -16.62 -15.13
C LEU A 7 -14.77 -16.10 -15.54
N PHE A 8 -14.96 -15.82 -16.84
CA PHE A 8 -16.23 -15.38 -17.43
C PHE A 8 -16.45 -16.05 -18.80
N LYS A 9 -17.70 -16.44 -19.09
CA LYS A 9 -18.06 -17.13 -20.34
C LYS A 9 -17.87 -16.19 -21.54
N GLY A 10 -17.03 -16.57 -22.51
CA GLY A 10 -16.78 -15.80 -23.74
C GLY A 10 -15.67 -14.74 -23.63
N ARG A 11 -14.92 -14.74 -22.52
CA ARG A 11 -13.81 -13.82 -22.23
C ARG A 11 -12.51 -14.59 -21.94
N ASP A 12 -12.29 -15.66 -22.70
CA ASP A 12 -11.24 -16.65 -22.44
C ASP A 12 -9.82 -16.10 -22.67
N ASN A 13 -9.69 -14.95 -23.34
CA ASN A 13 -8.42 -14.26 -23.62
C ASN A 13 -8.11 -13.10 -22.67
N ASP A 14 -9.00 -12.80 -21.72
CA ASP A 14 -8.82 -11.65 -20.84
C ASP A 14 -8.04 -12.01 -19.59
N VAL A 15 -7.16 -11.10 -19.18
CA VAL A 15 -6.26 -11.29 -18.06
C VAL A 15 -6.59 -10.27 -16.98
N VAL A 16 -6.74 -10.74 -15.74
CA VAL A 16 -6.89 -9.88 -14.57
C VAL A 16 -5.70 -10.10 -13.65
N GLY A 17 -5.02 -9.02 -13.27
CA GLY A 17 -3.97 -8.97 -12.28
C GLY A 17 -4.43 -8.26 -11.01
N LEU A 18 -3.95 -8.73 -9.87
CA LEU A 18 -4.13 -8.08 -8.57
C LEU A 18 -2.78 -8.07 -7.86
N ALA A 19 -2.35 -6.91 -7.37
CA ALA A 19 -1.12 -6.74 -6.62
C ALA A 19 -1.38 -5.95 -5.33
N VAL A 20 -0.58 -6.25 -4.30
CA VAL A 20 -0.61 -5.57 -3.00
C VAL A 20 0.82 -5.23 -2.58
N GLY A 21 1.09 -3.95 -2.34
CA GLY A 21 2.36 -3.42 -1.86
C GLY A 21 2.26 -2.92 -0.42
N TYR A 22 3.30 -3.16 0.38
CA TYR A 22 3.42 -2.64 1.74
C TYR A 22 4.80 -2.04 1.96
N ALA A 23 4.85 -0.77 2.34
CA ALA A 23 6.09 -0.05 2.64
C ALA A 23 6.09 0.43 4.09
N LYS A 24 7.14 0.07 4.85
CA LYS A 24 7.30 0.47 6.26
C LYS A 24 8.44 1.47 6.39
N ILE A 25 8.18 2.56 7.11
CA ILE A 25 9.20 3.56 7.42
C ILE A 25 10.05 3.04 8.58
N GLY A 26 11.37 3.22 8.48
CA GLY A 26 12.32 2.80 9.52
C GLY A 26 12.14 3.56 10.83
N SER A 27 12.49 2.92 11.95
CA SER A 27 12.32 3.49 13.29
C SER A 27 13.10 4.79 13.52
N HIS A 28 14.29 4.92 12.93
CA HIS A 28 15.09 6.15 13.03
C HIS A 28 14.44 7.34 12.32
N ALA A 29 13.88 7.12 11.13
CA ALA A 29 13.17 8.16 10.40
C ALA A 29 11.86 8.56 11.11
N GLN A 30 11.17 7.60 11.73
CA GLN A 30 10.01 7.89 12.60
C GLN A 30 10.42 8.72 13.83
N GLY A 31 11.53 8.35 14.50
CA GLY A 31 12.06 9.10 15.65
C GLY A 31 12.40 10.54 15.30
N LEU A 32 13.09 10.75 14.17
CA LEU A 32 13.39 12.10 13.66
C LEU A 32 12.11 12.92 13.41
N ALA A 33 11.05 12.32 12.87
CA ALA A 33 9.78 13.00 12.65
C ALA A 33 9.09 13.40 13.97
N SER A 34 9.14 12.52 14.98
CA SER A 34 8.65 12.81 16.34
C SER A 34 9.46 13.93 17.01
N ASP A 35 10.78 13.90 16.91
CA ASP A 35 11.64 14.94 17.49
C ASP A 35 11.39 16.29 16.78
N THR A 36 11.24 16.29 15.46
CA THR A 36 10.90 17.49 14.70
C THR A 36 9.55 18.05 15.13
N ALA A 37 8.55 17.19 15.35
CA ALA A 37 7.24 17.59 15.86
C ALA A 37 7.30 18.17 17.28
N ALA A 38 8.20 17.65 18.13
CA ALA A 38 8.33 18.07 19.52
C ALA A 38 9.10 19.39 19.69
N PHE A 39 10.17 19.58 18.92
CA PHE A 39 11.17 20.63 19.21
C PHE A 39 11.20 21.77 18.19
N THR A 40 10.81 21.52 16.94
CA THR A 40 11.04 22.47 15.83
C THR A 40 9.75 22.92 15.15
N ALA A 41 8.82 22.00 14.91
CA ALA A 41 7.61 22.23 14.15
C ALA A 41 6.42 21.44 14.72
N PRO A 42 5.75 21.97 15.77
CA PRO A 42 4.55 21.36 16.34
C PRO A 42 3.53 21.01 15.25
N GLY A 43 3.16 19.72 15.19
CA GLY A 43 2.24 19.20 14.17
C GLY A 43 2.90 18.58 12.93
N TYR A 44 4.24 18.47 12.89
CA TYR A 44 4.94 17.78 11.81
C TYR A 44 4.39 16.34 11.62
N PRO A 45 4.09 15.91 10.37
CA PRO A 45 3.39 14.65 10.13
C PRO A 45 4.31 13.43 10.33
N GLU A 46 3.93 12.56 11.27
CA GLU A 46 4.57 11.26 11.46
C GLU A 46 3.96 10.20 10.53
N ARG A 47 4.78 9.65 9.63
CA ARG A 47 4.39 8.56 8.71
C ARG A 47 4.97 7.23 9.20
N SER A 48 4.16 6.18 9.28
CA SER A 48 4.62 4.88 9.80
C SER A 48 4.74 3.79 8.72
N ALA A 49 3.71 3.65 7.90
CA ALA A 49 3.65 2.67 6.81
C ALA A 49 2.57 3.05 5.80
N GLU A 50 2.74 2.61 4.56
CA GLU A 50 1.84 2.83 3.42
C GLU A 50 1.48 1.46 2.80
N THR A 51 0.27 1.35 2.26
CA THR A 51 -0.20 0.14 1.59
C THR A 51 -0.82 0.54 0.26
N VAL A 52 -0.52 -0.22 -0.79
CA VAL A 52 -1.04 0.02 -2.13
C VAL A 52 -1.74 -1.24 -2.60
N ILE A 53 -2.90 -1.08 -3.23
CA ILE A 53 -3.58 -2.15 -3.94
C ILE A 53 -3.68 -1.73 -5.40
N GLU A 54 -3.29 -2.63 -6.29
CA GLU A 54 -3.31 -2.42 -7.73
C GLU A 54 -4.12 -3.53 -8.37
N THR A 55 -5.01 -3.17 -9.29
CA THR A 55 -5.77 -4.12 -10.10
C THR A 55 -5.58 -3.75 -11.55
N THR A 56 -5.20 -4.73 -12.36
CA THR A 56 -5.04 -4.59 -13.80
C THR A 56 -6.01 -5.51 -14.51
N CYS A 57 -6.60 -5.03 -15.60
CA CYS A 57 -7.48 -5.81 -16.44
C CYS A 57 -7.11 -5.57 -17.90
N GLN A 58 -6.74 -6.62 -18.62
CA GLN A 58 -6.59 -6.60 -20.07
C GLN A 58 -7.82 -7.25 -20.71
N TYR A 59 -8.50 -6.46 -21.53
CA TYR A 59 -9.69 -6.84 -22.27
C TYR A 59 -9.44 -6.87 -23.78
N GLN A 60 -9.60 -8.03 -24.42
CA GLN A 60 -9.57 -8.17 -25.87
C GLN A 60 -10.96 -7.88 -26.46
N VAL A 61 -11.15 -6.67 -26.99
CA VAL A 61 -12.44 -6.27 -27.57
C VAL A 61 -12.67 -6.94 -28.92
N THR A 62 -11.64 -6.96 -29.79
CA THR A 62 -11.59 -7.70 -31.06
C THR A 62 -10.17 -8.22 -31.26
N PRO A 63 -9.88 -9.21 -32.13
CA PRO A 63 -8.53 -9.81 -32.22
C PRO A 63 -7.38 -8.83 -32.54
N TRP A 64 -7.68 -7.67 -33.12
CA TRP A 64 -6.73 -6.62 -33.46
C TRP A 64 -6.76 -5.42 -32.50
N TRP A 65 -7.58 -5.47 -31.44
CA TRP A 65 -7.71 -4.38 -30.49
C TRP A 65 -7.87 -4.87 -29.04
N GLN A 66 -6.97 -4.41 -28.17
CA GLN A 66 -7.02 -4.64 -26.73
C GLN A 66 -7.16 -3.31 -25.97
N LEU A 67 -7.90 -3.36 -24.86
CA LEU A 67 -8.00 -2.31 -23.85
C LEU A 67 -7.36 -2.83 -22.57
N GLN A 68 -6.53 -2.01 -21.93
CA GLN A 68 -5.98 -2.32 -20.62
C GLN A 68 -6.36 -1.22 -19.63
N ASP A 69 -7.08 -1.60 -18.59
CA ASP A 69 -7.35 -0.75 -17.44
C ASP A 69 -6.35 -1.08 -16.32
N ASP A 70 -5.88 -0.03 -15.66
CA ASP A 70 -5.06 -0.08 -14.46
C ASP A 70 -5.71 0.79 -13.39
N PHE A 71 -5.97 0.20 -12.24
CA PHE A 71 -6.50 0.89 -11.07
C PHE A 71 -5.53 0.72 -9.92
N GLN A 72 -4.99 1.84 -9.44
CA GLN A 72 -4.17 1.90 -8.25
C GLN A 72 -4.89 2.65 -7.14
N TYR A 73 -4.97 2.03 -5.96
CA TYR A 73 -5.48 2.65 -4.75
C TYR A 73 -4.42 2.64 -3.65
N VAL A 74 -4.04 3.84 -3.21
CA VAL A 74 -3.02 4.06 -2.19
C VAL A 74 -3.70 4.38 -0.86
N PHE A 75 -3.49 3.55 0.14
CA PHE A 75 -3.88 3.84 1.51
C PHE A 75 -2.87 4.82 2.12
N PRO A 76 -3.31 6.01 2.58
CA PRO A 76 -2.41 7.01 3.12
C PRO A 76 -1.55 6.47 4.27
N PRO A 77 -0.37 7.08 4.52
CA PRO A 77 0.52 6.63 5.57
C PRO A 77 -0.20 6.63 6.92
N ARG A 78 -0.17 5.50 7.63
CA ARG A 78 -0.78 5.41 8.96
C ARG A 78 0.02 6.26 9.94
N ARG A 79 -0.69 7.10 10.71
CA ARG A 79 -0.11 7.84 11.83
C ARG A 79 0.16 6.87 12.98
N ARG A 80 1.30 7.00 13.64
CA ARG A 80 1.57 6.26 14.86
C ARG A 80 0.64 6.81 15.96
N HIS A 81 -0.17 5.95 16.56
CA HIS A 81 -0.90 6.32 17.77
C HIS A 81 0.10 6.28 18.93
N SER A 82 0.41 7.44 19.49
CA SER A 82 1.22 7.55 20.72
C SER A 82 0.39 7.04 21.90
N GLY A 83 0.34 5.72 22.04
CA GLY A 83 -0.34 5.02 23.13
C GLY A 83 0.55 3.87 23.59
N SER A 84 1.76 4.20 24.02
CA SER A 84 2.68 3.32 24.73
C SER A 84 3.73 4.23 25.36
N GLU A 85 3.34 4.91 26.44
CA GLU A 85 4.32 5.34 27.42
C GLU A 85 5.09 4.10 27.85
N ARG A 86 6.30 3.94 27.32
CA ARG A 86 7.26 3.06 27.97
C ARG A 86 7.71 3.84 29.20
N PRO A 87 7.54 3.31 30.43
CA PRO A 87 8.15 3.95 31.58
C PRO A 87 9.65 3.95 31.32
N VAL A 88 10.23 5.14 31.24
CA VAL A 88 11.67 5.33 31.27
C VAL A 88 12.14 4.63 32.54
N ARG A 89 12.80 3.47 32.40
CA ARG A 89 13.48 2.83 33.52
C ARG A 89 14.58 3.80 33.94
N ALA A 90 14.33 4.53 35.03
CA ALA A 90 15.39 5.14 35.81
C ALA A 90 16.32 4.00 36.24
N ARG A 91 17.56 4.02 35.73
CA ARG A 91 18.64 3.22 36.28
C ARG A 91 19.09 3.95 37.55
N ALA A 92 18.96 3.26 38.68
CA ALA A 92 19.69 3.57 39.90
C ALA A 92 21.16 3.14 39.75
#